data_AF-A0A1J3DT71-F1
#
_entry.id   AF-A0A1J3DT71-F1
#
_cell.length_a   1.000
_cell.length_b   1.000
_cell.length_c   1.000
_cell.angle_alpha   90.00
_cell.angle_beta   90.00
_cell.angle_gamma   90.00
#
_symmetry.space_group_name_H-M   'P 1'
#
loop_
_entity.id
_entity.type
_entity.pdbx_description
1 polymer ?
#
loop_
_entity_poly.entity_id
_entity_poly.type
_entity_poly.pdbx_seq_one_letter_code
_entity_poly.pdbx_strand_id
1 'polypeptide(L)'
;PFQLTLKTQIYLEVEGKTATKSMPISRKVLTWAVVTAVMAVLVIFVGPSIIGPENIVGSNNVLTTARMIPLPVDGPESLDWDPQGGGPYVGVTDGRILKWNGEDLGWVEFAHASPHRGNCSSIKVEPACGRPL
;
A
#
# COMPACT_ATOMS: atom_id res chain seq x y z
N PRO A 1 -6.66 -37.84 66.55
CA PRO A 1 -7.04 -37.37 65.19
C PRO A 1 -6.64 -35.91 64.88
N PHE A 2 -6.68 -34.96 65.83
CA PHE A 2 -6.41 -33.53 65.58
C PHE A 2 -4.92 -33.17 65.37
N GLN A 3 -4.00 -33.89 66.01
CA GLN A 3 -2.55 -33.60 65.95
C GLN A 3 -1.88 -34.02 64.64
N LEU A 4 -2.44 -35.02 63.92
CA LEU A 4 -1.90 -35.39 62.60
C LEU A 4 -2.24 -34.31 61.55
N THR A 5 -3.42 -33.70 61.64
CA THR A 5 -3.92 -32.71 60.70
C THR A 5 -3.16 -31.39 60.76
N LEU A 6 -2.73 -30.96 61.96
CA LEU A 6 -1.90 -29.75 62.11
C LEU A 6 -0.50 -29.96 61.52
N LYS A 7 0.07 -31.16 61.68
CA LYS A 7 1.42 -31.45 61.22
C LYS A 7 1.49 -31.48 59.69
N THR A 8 0.47 -31.99 59.01
CA THR A 8 0.35 -31.92 57.54
C THR A 8 0.08 -30.49 57.05
N GLN A 9 -0.68 -29.68 57.78
CA GLN A 9 -0.95 -28.29 57.38
C GLN A 9 0.30 -27.41 57.47
N ILE A 10 1.15 -27.62 58.48
CA ILE A 10 2.45 -26.92 58.59
C ILE A 10 3.43 -27.41 57.52
N TYR A 11 3.44 -28.72 57.20
CA TYR A 11 4.30 -29.26 56.13
C TYR A 11 3.94 -28.71 54.74
N LEU A 12 2.64 -28.53 54.44
CA LEU A 12 2.19 -27.97 53.17
C LEU A 12 2.43 -26.44 53.06
N GLU A 13 2.34 -25.70 54.16
CA GLU A 13 2.64 -24.26 54.19
C GLU A 13 4.15 -23.97 53.94
N VAL A 14 5.03 -24.87 54.40
CA VAL A 14 6.48 -24.78 54.17
C VAL A 14 6.86 -25.08 52.72
N GLU A 15 6.14 -25.97 52.02
CA GLU A 15 6.30 -26.15 50.56
C GLU A 15 5.58 -25.08 49.73
N GLY A 16 4.51 -24.47 50.25
CA GLY A 16 3.71 -23.43 49.60
C GLY A 16 4.38 -22.06 49.54
N LYS A 17 5.40 -21.81 50.39
CA LYS A 17 6.45 -20.82 50.10
C LYS A 17 7.34 -21.38 48.99
N THR A 18 6.74 -21.47 47.80
CA THR A 18 7.47 -21.50 46.54
C THR A 18 8.44 -20.33 46.62
N ALA A 19 9.69 -20.67 46.88
CA ALA A 19 10.79 -19.87 46.47
C ALA A 19 10.43 -19.44 45.04
N THR A 20 10.19 -18.15 44.83
CA THR A 20 10.58 -17.52 43.59
C THR A 20 12.05 -17.81 43.50
N LYS A 21 12.39 -19.00 42.99
CA LYS A 21 13.73 -19.43 42.68
C LYS A 21 14.08 -18.44 41.60
N SER A 22 14.69 -17.33 42.01
CA SER A 22 15.27 -16.34 41.13
C SER A 22 16.30 -17.12 40.36
N MET A 23 15.87 -17.66 39.22
CA MET A 23 16.67 -18.56 38.43
C MET A 23 17.87 -17.71 38.03
N PRO A 24 19.10 -18.05 38.44
CA PRO A 24 20.25 -17.28 38.05
C PRO A 24 20.38 -17.46 36.54
N ILE A 25 19.82 -16.51 35.80
CA ILE A 25 19.94 -16.45 34.35
C ILE A 25 21.44 -16.41 34.10
N SER A 26 21.96 -17.49 33.52
CA SER A 26 23.38 -17.61 33.21
C SER A 26 23.82 -16.35 32.49
N ARG A 27 24.95 -15.77 32.91
CA ARG A 27 25.47 -14.52 32.32
C ARG A 27 25.53 -14.60 30.80
N LYS A 28 25.74 -15.80 30.23
CA LYS A 28 25.69 -16.09 28.79
C LYS A 28 24.27 -15.95 28.19
N VAL A 29 23.25 -16.48 28.85
CA VAL A 29 21.84 -16.35 28.43
C VAL A 29 21.40 -14.89 28.50
N LEU A 30 21.79 -14.17 29.55
CA LEU A 30 21.52 -12.74 29.68
C LEU A 30 22.20 -11.94 28.56
N THR A 31 23.46 -12.25 28.23
CA THR A 31 24.17 -11.54 27.14
C THR A 31 23.54 -11.81 25.78
N TRP A 32 23.18 -13.05 25.46
CA TRP A 32 22.50 -13.35 24.20
C TRP A 32 21.12 -12.68 24.11
N ALA A 33 20.36 -12.66 25.20
CA ALA A 33 19.08 -11.96 25.26
C ALA A 33 19.22 -10.45 25.07
N VAL A 34 20.26 -9.84 25.64
CA VAL A 34 20.55 -8.41 25.44
C VAL A 34 20.98 -8.14 24.00
N VAL A 35 21.84 -8.98 23.42
CA VAL A 35 22.29 -8.82 22.02
C VAL A 35 21.12 -8.93 21.05
N THR A 36 20.22 -9.92 21.22
CA THR A 36 19.04 -10.04 20.35
C THR A 36 18.09 -8.86 20.49
N ALA A 37 17.88 -8.35 21.70
CA ALA A 37 17.07 -7.17 21.93
C ALA A 37 17.69 -5.92 21.26
N VAL A 38 18.99 -5.70 21.40
CA VAL A 38 19.69 -4.57 20.78
C VAL A 38 19.65 -4.66 19.24
N MET A 39 19.86 -5.86 18.68
CA MET A 39 19.75 -6.09 17.24
C MET A 39 18.34 -5.83 16.72
N ALA A 40 17.30 -6.27 17.44
CA ALA A 40 15.91 -5.99 17.06
C ALA A 40 15.62 -4.48 17.05
N VAL A 41 16.08 -3.75 18.07
CA VAL A 41 15.94 -2.28 18.11
C VAL A 41 16.69 -1.62 16.95
N LEU A 42 17.92 -2.03 16.65
CA LEU A 42 18.68 -1.51 15.51
C LEU A 42 17.95 -1.74 14.17
N VAL A 43 17.37 -2.92 13.97
CA VAL A 43 16.59 -3.23 12.76
C VAL A 43 15.34 -2.35 12.65
N ILE A 44 14.64 -2.08 13.76
CA ILE A 44 13.45 -1.21 13.75
C ILE A 44 13.82 0.25 13.42
N PHE A 45 14.94 0.76 13.93
CA PHE A 45 15.35 2.14 13.70
C PHE A 45 16.05 2.37 12.36
N VAL A 46 16.88 1.43 11.92
CA VAL A 46 17.69 1.58 10.69
C VAL A 46 17.00 0.95 9.48
N GLY A 47 16.22 -0.12 9.68
CA GLY A 47 15.53 -0.86 8.63
C GLY A 47 14.65 0.01 7.72
N PRO A 48 13.79 0.91 8.24
CA PRO A 48 12.97 1.79 7.41
C PRO A 48 13.79 2.75 6.55
N SER A 49 15.00 3.13 6.98
CA SER A 49 15.90 3.99 6.21
C SER A 49 16.61 3.26 5.07
N ILE A 50 16.69 1.93 5.11
CA ILE A 50 17.32 1.10 4.06
C ILE A 50 16.26 0.54 3.09
N ILE A 51 15.08 0.18 3.60
CA ILE A 51 14.02 -0.50 2.83
C ILE A 51 12.89 0.46 2.43
N GLY A 52 12.79 1.62 3.10
CA GLY A 52 11.76 2.61 2.81
C GLY A 52 11.94 3.28 1.45
N PRO A 53 10.86 3.83 0.88
CA PRO A 53 10.94 4.60 -0.34
C PRO A 53 11.85 5.82 -0.12
N GLU A 54 12.71 6.08 -1.10
CA GLU A 54 13.55 7.27 -1.09
C GLU A 54 12.69 8.54 -1.06
N ASN A 55 13.01 9.46 -0.15
CA ASN A 55 12.39 10.78 -0.15
C ASN A 55 13.07 11.63 -1.22
N ILE A 56 12.53 11.57 -2.43
CA ILE A 56 12.90 12.47 -3.52
C ILE A 56 12.37 13.88 -3.21
N VAL A 57 13.29 14.85 -3.14
CA VAL A 57 12.99 16.25 -2.83
C VAL A 57 12.00 16.79 -3.87
N GLY A 58 10.86 17.29 -3.40
CA GLY A 58 9.78 17.81 -4.25
C GLY A 58 8.67 16.81 -4.60
N SER A 59 8.80 15.53 -4.20
CA SER A 59 7.73 14.55 -4.36
C SER A 59 6.74 14.55 -3.21
N ASN A 60 5.47 14.29 -3.53
CA ASN A 60 4.39 14.13 -2.56
C ASN A 60 3.83 12.72 -2.66
N ASN A 61 3.68 12.03 -1.53
CA ASN A 61 3.10 10.69 -1.49
C ASN A 61 1.56 10.75 -1.50
N VAL A 62 0.97 11.11 -2.64
CA VAL A 62 -0.49 11.31 -2.80
C VAL A 62 -1.18 10.21 -3.61
N LEU A 63 -0.46 9.17 -4.01
CA LEU A 63 -0.99 8.08 -4.84
C LEU A 63 -2.16 7.35 -4.17
N THR A 64 -2.19 7.29 -2.84
CA THR A 64 -3.30 6.69 -2.08
C THR A 64 -4.62 7.46 -2.20
N THR A 65 -4.57 8.73 -2.63
CA THR A 65 -5.75 9.58 -2.85
C THR A 65 -6.23 9.52 -4.30
N ALA A 66 -5.53 8.80 -5.19
CA ALA A 66 -5.92 8.65 -6.58
C ALA A 66 -7.31 8.00 -6.69
N ARG A 67 -8.11 8.52 -7.60
CA ARG A 67 -9.47 8.03 -7.88
C ARG A 67 -9.60 7.69 -9.36
N MET A 68 -10.42 6.68 -9.66
CA MET A 68 -10.74 6.35 -11.03
C MET A 68 -11.80 7.29 -11.59
N ILE A 69 -11.55 7.78 -12.80
CA ILE A 69 -12.51 8.58 -13.55
C ILE A 69 -13.09 7.67 -14.63
N PRO A 70 -14.41 7.37 -14.61
CA PRO A 70 -15.02 6.48 -15.58
C PRO A 70 -15.00 7.12 -16.97
N LEU A 71 -14.72 6.31 -18.00
CA LEU A 71 -14.78 6.71 -19.39
C LEU A 71 -16.14 6.36 -20.00
N PRO A 72 -16.64 7.13 -20.97
CA PRO A 72 -17.90 6.84 -21.65
C PRO A 72 -17.81 5.66 -22.63
N VAL A 73 -16.60 5.26 -23.03
CA VAL A 73 -16.32 4.21 -24.02
C VAL A 73 -15.13 3.37 -23.55
N ASP A 74 -14.97 2.18 -24.12
CA ASP A 74 -13.85 1.28 -23.84
C ASP A 74 -12.50 1.95 -24.12
N GLY A 75 -11.60 1.79 -23.14
CA GLY A 75 -10.14 1.95 -23.21
C GLY A 75 -9.63 3.35 -23.57
N PRO A 76 -8.86 4.02 -22.70
CA PRO A 76 -7.94 5.04 -23.17
C PRO A 76 -6.70 4.35 -23.76
N GLU A 77 -6.52 4.37 -25.07
CA GLU A 77 -5.33 3.82 -25.75
C GLU A 77 -4.08 4.65 -25.45
N SER A 78 -4.26 5.93 -25.14
CA SER A 78 -3.19 6.86 -24.78
C SER A 78 -3.72 7.97 -23.87
N LEU A 79 -2.84 8.57 -23.07
CA LEU A 79 -3.13 9.71 -22.21
C LEU A 79 -1.99 10.74 -22.30
N ASP A 80 -2.34 12.02 -22.38
CA ASP A 80 -1.37 13.12 -22.44
C ASP A 80 -1.88 14.37 -21.70
N TRP A 81 -0.97 15.28 -21.36
CA TRP A 81 -1.27 16.54 -20.69
C TRP A 81 -0.75 17.73 -21.50
N ASP A 82 -1.52 18.82 -21.50
CA ASP A 82 -1.09 20.07 -22.13
C ASP A 82 -0.03 20.76 -21.25
N PRO A 83 1.06 21.28 -21.82
CA PRO A 83 2.05 22.10 -21.10
C PRO A 83 1.46 23.27 -20.30
N GLN A 84 0.30 23.78 -20.69
CA GLN A 84 -0.44 24.83 -19.98
C GLN A 84 -1.21 24.32 -18.75
N GLY A 85 -1.09 23.03 -18.40
CA GLY A 85 -1.79 22.40 -17.28
C GLY A 85 -3.22 21.94 -17.60
N GLY A 86 -3.57 21.85 -18.88
CA GLY A 86 -4.85 21.31 -19.33
C GLY A 86 -4.85 19.78 -19.46
N GLY A 87 -6.05 19.20 -19.52
CA GLY A 87 -6.25 17.75 -19.64
C GLY A 87 -6.53 17.08 -18.29
N PRO A 88 -6.36 15.74 -18.18
CA PRO A 88 -5.79 14.83 -19.18
C PRO A 88 -6.60 14.72 -20.48
N TYR A 89 -5.92 14.42 -21.58
CA TYR A 89 -6.50 14.06 -22.87
C TYR A 89 -6.35 12.57 -23.11
N VAL A 90 -7.39 11.89 -23.58
CA VAL A 90 -7.38 10.44 -23.83
C VAL A 90 -7.93 10.11 -25.20
N GLY A 91 -7.26 9.21 -25.92
CA GLY A 91 -7.79 8.59 -27.14
C GLY A 91 -8.63 7.38 -26.77
N VAL A 92 -9.85 7.28 -27.29
CA VAL A 92 -10.75 6.13 -27.07
C VAL A 92 -10.92 5.29 -28.33
N THR A 93 -11.36 4.05 -28.17
CA THR A 93 -11.48 3.03 -29.24
C THR A 93 -12.33 3.45 -30.45
N ASP A 94 -13.22 4.44 -30.28
CA ASP A 94 -14.03 4.99 -31.38
C ASP A 94 -13.34 6.08 -32.21
N GLY A 95 -12.08 6.38 -31.89
CA GLY A 95 -11.25 7.36 -32.58
C GLY A 95 -11.40 8.80 -32.09
N ARG A 96 -12.23 9.05 -31.06
CA ARG A 96 -12.30 10.35 -30.38
C ARG A 96 -11.13 10.57 -29.45
N ILE A 97 -10.77 11.83 -29.31
CA ILE A 97 -9.86 12.34 -28.29
C ILE A 97 -10.73 13.15 -27.31
N LEU A 98 -10.84 12.66 -26.08
CA LEU A 98 -11.59 13.29 -25.02
C LEU A 98 -10.66 14.10 -24.12
N LYS A 99 -11.13 15.24 -23.61
CA LYS A 99 -10.45 16.06 -22.61
C LYS A 99 -11.24 16.00 -21.31
N TRP A 100 -10.57 15.72 -20.20
CA TRP A 100 -11.16 15.87 -18.87
C TRP A 100 -11.20 17.36 -18.48
N ASN A 101 -12.40 17.86 -18.17
CA ASN A 101 -12.62 19.26 -17.79
C ASN A 101 -13.02 19.43 -16.32
N GLY A 102 -12.73 18.43 -15.47
CA GLY A 102 -13.09 18.44 -14.05
C GLY A 102 -14.40 17.73 -13.76
N GLU A 103 -14.79 17.71 -12.48
CA GLU A 103 -15.93 16.92 -11.99
C GLU A 103 -17.28 17.37 -12.53
N ASP A 104 -17.47 18.69 -12.64
CA ASP A 104 -18.75 19.26 -13.04
C ASP A 104 -19.04 19.08 -14.52
N LEU A 105 -17.99 19.05 -15.35
CA LEU A 105 -18.09 18.98 -16.81
C LEU A 105 -17.76 17.60 -17.39
N GLY A 106 -16.98 16.80 -16.68
CA GLY A 106 -16.58 15.46 -17.09
C GLY A 106 -15.70 15.44 -18.34
N TRP A 107 -15.89 14.41 -19.15
CA TRP A 107 -15.20 14.22 -20.44
C TRP A 107 -15.90 14.99 -21.55
N VAL A 108 -15.14 15.77 -22.31
CA VAL A 108 -15.61 16.53 -23.47
C VAL A 108 -14.84 16.09 -24.72
N GLU A 109 -15.51 15.95 -25.85
CA GLU A 109 -14.84 15.68 -27.12
C GLU A 109 -13.97 16.87 -27.53
N PHE A 110 -12.67 16.63 -27.68
CA PHE A 110 -11.69 17.63 -28.08
C PHE A 110 -11.35 17.53 -29.56
N ALA A 111 -11.07 16.32 -30.03
CA ALA A 111 -10.68 16.05 -31.40
C ALA A 111 -11.01 14.60 -31.79
N HIS A 112 -10.68 14.21 -33.01
CA HIS A 112 -10.84 12.85 -33.50
C HIS A 112 -9.81 12.55 -34.59
N ALA A 113 -9.40 11.29 -34.72
CA ALA A 113 -8.31 10.91 -35.62
C ALA A 113 -8.74 10.81 -37.10
N SER A 114 -9.98 10.42 -37.39
CA SER A 114 -10.46 10.22 -38.77
C SER A 114 -11.66 11.11 -39.13
N PRO A 115 -11.52 12.03 -40.12
CA PRO A 115 -12.62 12.90 -40.55
C PRO A 115 -13.78 12.15 -41.22
N HIS A 116 -13.56 10.92 -41.73
CA HIS A 116 -14.61 10.06 -42.28
C HIS A 116 -14.92 8.93 -41.32
N ARG A 117 -15.72 9.23 -40.29
CA ARG A 117 -16.19 8.23 -39.33
C ARG A 117 -17.30 7.40 -39.98
N GLY A 118 -16.93 6.22 -40.46
CA GLY A 118 -17.89 5.16 -40.74
C GLY A 118 -18.46 4.59 -39.44
N ASN A 119 -18.63 3.27 -39.37
CA ASN A 119 -19.10 2.62 -38.15
C ASN A 119 -17.96 2.40 -37.13
N CYS A 120 -17.44 3.47 -36.51
CA CYS A 120 -16.37 3.43 -35.50
C CYS A 120 -16.86 3.08 -34.08
N SER A 121 -18.01 2.44 -33.93
CA SER A 121 -18.63 2.19 -32.61
C SER A 121 -18.20 0.88 -31.95
N SER A 122 -17.16 0.20 -32.47
CA SER A 122 -16.78 -1.14 -32.01
C SER A 122 -15.26 -1.29 -31.92
N ILE A 123 -14.81 -2.01 -30.91
CA ILE A 123 -13.41 -2.42 -30.73
C ILE A 123 -12.83 -3.11 -31.98
N LYS A 124 -13.66 -3.82 -32.77
CA LYS A 124 -13.18 -4.50 -33.99
C LYS A 124 -12.61 -3.56 -35.05
N VAL A 125 -13.00 -2.28 -35.03
CA VAL A 125 -12.54 -1.27 -35.98
C VAL A 125 -11.57 -0.27 -35.34
N GLU A 126 -11.16 -0.54 -34.09
CA GLU A 126 -10.12 0.21 -33.37
C GLU A 126 -8.85 0.40 -34.21
N PRO A 127 -8.27 -0.60 -34.91
CA PRO A 127 -7.05 -0.39 -35.70
C PRO A 127 -7.22 0.61 -36.86
N ALA A 128 -8.46 0.89 -37.28
CA ALA A 128 -8.78 1.81 -38.36
C ALA A 128 -9.27 3.18 -37.86
N CYS A 129 -9.89 3.23 -36.68
CA CYS A 129 -10.52 4.43 -36.10
C CYS A 129 -9.68 5.07 -34.99
N GLY A 130 -8.99 4.24 -34.19
CA GLY A 130 -8.12 4.62 -33.10
C GLY A 130 -6.83 5.30 -33.58
N ARG A 131 -5.91 5.54 -32.65
CA ARG A 131 -4.64 6.21 -33.01
C ARG A 131 -3.75 5.20 -33.75
N PRO A 132 -3.14 5.55 -34.90
CA PRO A 132 -2.15 4.67 -35.51
C PRO A 132 -1.03 4.43 -34.50
N LEU A 133 -0.84 3.16 -34.11
CA LEU A 133 0.31 2.73 -33.31
C LEU A 133 1.63 2.99 -34.04
#